data_AF-A0A538PN16-F1
#
_entry.id   AF-A0A538PN16-F1
#
_cell.length_a   1.000
_cell.length_b   1.000
_cell.length_c   1.000
_cell.angle_alpha   90.00
_cell.angle_beta   90.00
_cell.angle_gamma   90.00
#
_symmetry.space_group_name_H-M   'P 1'
#
loop_
_entity.id
_entity.type
_entity.pdbx_description
1 polymer ?
#
loop_
_entity_poly.entity_id
_entity_poly.type
_entity_poly.pdbx_seq_one_letter_code
_entity_poly.pdbx_strand_id
1 'polypeptide(L)'
;MAHSLEVRVPFVDHVLIEAIFPIPQHVKIGTLWQGKRLLRRALRPRLPAPLFRAPKRGFVGPTSSWLRHELRDMLTEELSPTRQRRLGYFEPSEVDALLQQHLTGRQNQERILWALLCFSTWHRLYVE
;
A
#
# COMPACT_ATOMS: atom_id res chain seq x y z
N MET A 1 15.74 3.51 -10.52
CA MET A 1 16.64 4.68 -10.45
C MET A 1 17.79 4.47 -9.46
N ALA A 2 17.55 4.26 -8.16
CA ALA A 2 18.62 4.08 -7.15
C ALA A 2 19.61 2.91 -7.42
N HIS A 3 19.21 1.93 -8.25
CA HIS A 3 20.04 0.78 -8.61
C HIS A 3 20.30 0.66 -10.12
N SER A 4 20.29 1.77 -10.86
CA SER A 4 20.50 1.80 -12.33
C SER A 4 19.55 0.90 -13.14
N LEU A 5 18.44 0.46 -12.54
CA LEU A 5 17.36 -0.26 -13.21
C LEU A 5 16.24 0.72 -13.59
N GLU A 6 15.78 0.58 -14.84
CA GLU A 6 14.60 1.27 -15.39
C GLU A 6 13.35 0.43 -15.13
N VAL A 7 12.33 1.02 -14.49
CA VAL A 7 11.03 0.37 -14.28
C VAL A 7 10.07 0.82 -15.38
N ARG A 8 9.52 -0.14 -16.13
CA ARG A 8 8.46 0.12 -17.11
C ARG A 8 7.13 -0.45 -16.62
N VAL A 9 6.06 0.32 -16.79
CA VAL A 9 4.69 -0.01 -16.33
C VAL A 9 3.70 0.02 -17.50
N PRO A 10 3.67 -1.01 -18.37
CA PRO A 10 2.93 -0.96 -19.64
C PRO A 10 1.42 -0.72 -19.53
N PHE A 11 0.81 -1.06 -18.38
CA PHE A 11 -0.62 -0.86 -18.18
C PHE A 11 -1.04 0.60 -17.95
N VAL A 12 -0.09 1.52 -17.75
CA VAL A 12 -0.36 2.97 -17.66
C VAL A 12 0.06 3.73 -18.93
N ASP A 13 0.34 3.01 -20.01
CA ASP A 13 0.63 3.61 -21.30
C ASP A 13 -0.59 4.40 -21.82
N HIS A 14 -0.37 5.65 -22.24
CA HIS A 14 -1.45 6.54 -22.65
C HIS A 14 -2.18 6.04 -23.90
N VAL A 15 -1.47 5.46 -24.88
CA VAL A 15 -2.07 4.91 -26.11
C VAL A 15 -3.01 3.75 -25.77
N LEU A 16 -2.59 2.86 -24.86
CA LEU A 16 -3.43 1.78 -24.36
C LEU A 16 -4.68 2.32 -23.64
N ILE A 17 -4.52 3.31 -22.77
CA ILE A 17 -5.63 3.87 -22.00
C ILE A 17 -6.62 4.59 -22.90
N GLU A 18 -6.16 5.44 -23.82
CA GLU A 18 -6.99 6.15 -24.80
C GLU A 18 -7.81 5.18 -25.66
N ALA A 19 -7.23 4.05 -26.08
CA ALA A 19 -7.94 3.03 -26.85
C ALA A 19 -9.02 2.30 -26.03
N ILE A 20 -8.80 2.07 -24.73
CA ILE A 20 -9.71 1.32 -23.86
C ILE A 20 -10.77 2.22 -23.23
N PHE A 21 -10.49 3.51 -23.06
CA PHE A 21 -11.35 4.44 -22.33
C PHE A 21 -12.79 4.48 -22.87
N PRO A 22 -13.03 4.57 -24.21
CA PRO A 22 -14.38 4.62 -24.80
C PRO A 22 -15.17 3.32 -24.65
N ILE A 23 -14.51 2.19 -24.34
CA ILE A 23 -15.19 0.89 -24.23
C ILE A 23 -16.17 0.92 -23.03
N PRO A 24 -17.44 0.49 -23.19
CA PRO A 24 -18.40 0.48 -22.11
C PRO A 24 -17.94 -0.32 -20.88
N GLN A 25 -18.25 0.19 -19.69
CA GLN A 25 -17.80 -0.41 -18.42
C GLN A 25 -18.22 -1.88 -18.28
N HIS A 26 -19.44 -2.25 -18.65
CA HIS A 26 -19.93 -3.63 -18.56
C HIS A 26 -19.12 -4.63 -19.41
N VAL A 27 -18.45 -4.16 -20.46
CA VAL A 27 -17.50 -4.96 -21.26
C VAL A 27 -16.16 -5.10 -20.51
N LYS A 28 -15.67 -4.01 -19.89
CA LYS A 28 -14.39 -3.96 -19.17
C LYS A 28 -14.40 -4.79 -17.88
N ILE A 29 -15.45 -4.68 -17.05
CA ILE A 29 -15.51 -5.25 -15.69
C ILE A 29 -16.62 -6.30 -15.46
N GLY A 30 -17.55 -6.48 -16.41
CA GLY A 30 -18.70 -7.39 -16.25
C GLY A 30 -19.81 -6.83 -15.34
N THR A 31 -20.80 -7.68 -15.03
CA THR A 31 -22.02 -7.33 -14.27
C THR A 31 -21.95 -7.62 -12.77
N LEU A 32 -20.97 -8.41 -12.32
CA LEU A 32 -20.86 -8.92 -10.92
C LEU A 32 -19.49 -8.65 -10.29
N TRP A 33 -18.89 -7.47 -10.53
CA TRP A 33 -17.55 -7.13 -10.00
C TRP A 33 -16.44 -8.15 -10.34
N GLN A 34 -16.61 -8.89 -11.44
CA GLN A 34 -15.59 -9.77 -12.00
C GLN A 34 -14.50 -8.94 -12.68
N GLY A 35 -13.71 -8.25 -11.86
CA GLY A 35 -12.69 -7.31 -12.32
C GLY A 35 -11.77 -7.92 -13.39
N LYS A 36 -11.38 -7.06 -14.34
CA LYS A 36 -10.48 -7.38 -15.47
C LYS A 36 -11.09 -8.33 -16.52
N ARG A 37 -12.42 -8.35 -16.72
CA ARG A 37 -13.09 -9.24 -17.71
C ARG A 37 -12.49 -9.13 -19.11
N LEU A 38 -12.39 -7.91 -19.66
CA LEU A 38 -11.84 -7.68 -21.00
C LEU A 38 -10.38 -8.14 -21.09
N LEU A 39 -9.56 -7.78 -20.11
CA LEU A 39 -8.15 -8.18 -20.04
C LEU A 39 -7.98 -9.71 -19.97
N ARG A 40 -8.80 -10.39 -19.15
CA ARG A 40 -8.78 -11.86 -19.07
C ARG A 40 -9.13 -12.49 -20.41
N ARG A 41 -10.16 -11.97 -21.11
CA ARG A 41 -10.54 -12.46 -22.45
C ARG A 41 -9.40 -12.27 -23.46
N ALA A 42 -8.76 -11.09 -23.47
CA ALA A 42 -7.65 -10.80 -24.38
C ALA A 42 -6.42 -11.70 -24.15
N LEU A 43 -6.15 -12.09 -22.90
CA LEU A 43 -5.00 -12.92 -22.54
C LEU A 43 -5.26 -14.44 -22.58
N ARG A 44 -6.52 -14.90 -22.72
CA ARG A 44 -6.88 -16.33 -22.78
C ARG A 44 -6.03 -17.15 -23.74
N PRO A 45 -5.72 -16.68 -24.97
CA PRO A 45 -4.88 -17.45 -25.90
C PRO A 45 -3.40 -17.51 -25.52
N ARG A 46 -2.94 -16.67 -24.56
CA ARG A 46 -1.52 -16.47 -24.24
C ARG A 46 -1.11 -17.02 -22.86
N LEU A 47 -2.08 -17.37 -22.01
CA LEU A 47 -1.81 -17.77 -20.62
C LEU A 47 -2.55 -19.07 -20.27
N PRO A 48 -1.98 -19.90 -19.37
CA PRO A 48 -2.65 -21.11 -18.88
C PRO A 48 -4.01 -20.85 -18.22
N ALA A 49 -4.98 -21.72 -18.49
CA ALA A 49 -6.34 -21.63 -17.96
C ALA A 49 -6.43 -21.46 -16.42
N PRO A 50 -5.58 -22.12 -15.59
CA PRO A 50 -5.64 -21.96 -14.14
C PRO A 50 -5.40 -20.52 -13.65
N LEU A 51 -4.61 -19.71 -14.37
CA LEU A 51 -4.30 -18.33 -13.95
C LEU A 51 -5.53 -17.42 -13.92
N PHE A 52 -6.54 -17.71 -14.74
CA PHE A 52 -7.78 -16.90 -14.78
C PHE A 52 -8.72 -17.17 -13.61
N ARG A 53 -8.47 -18.23 -12.83
CA ARG A 53 -9.22 -18.61 -11.63
C ARG A 53 -8.51 -18.20 -10.33
N ALA A 54 -7.28 -17.72 -10.41
CA ALA A 54 -6.52 -17.28 -9.25
C ALA A 54 -7.20 -16.08 -8.54
N PRO A 55 -7.21 -16.04 -7.20
CA PRO A 55 -7.73 -14.90 -6.46
C PRO A 55 -6.84 -13.67 -6.69
N LYS A 56 -7.42 -12.47 -6.56
CA LYS A 56 -6.64 -11.22 -6.56
C LYS A 56 -5.70 -11.26 -5.35
N ARG A 57 -4.40 -11.20 -5.61
CA ARG A 57 -3.37 -11.01 -4.59
C ARG A 57 -2.86 -9.57 -4.69
N GLY A 58 -2.88 -8.85 -3.59
CA GLY A 58 -2.17 -7.57 -3.50
C GLY A 58 -0.67 -7.80 -3.50
N PHE A 59 0.09 -6.78 -3.87
CA PHE A 59 1.48 -6.69 -3.47
C PHE A 59 1.49 -6.17 -2.03
N VAL A 60 1.43 -7.08 -1.07
CA VAL A 60 1.52 -6.75 0.36
C VAL A 60 2.91 -7.14 0.82
N GLY A 61 3.75 -6.14 1.07
CA GLY A 61 5.03 -6.36 1.74
C GLY A 61 4.80 -6.77 3.20
N PRO A 62 5.81 -7.33 3.88
CA PRO A 62 5.68 -7.75 5.28
C PRO A 62 5.78 -6.55 6.25
N THR A 63 5.07 -5.45 5.96
CA THR A 63 5.18 -4.19 6.70
C THR A 63 4.81 -4.35 8.16
N SER A 64 3.76 -5.12 8.51
CA SER A 64 3.48 -5.43 9.92
C SER A 64 4.64 -6.17 10.60
N SER A 65 5.38 -7.02 9.91
CA SER A 65 6.55 -7.69 10.48
C SER A 65 7.66 -6.68 10.72
N TRP A 66 7.97 -5.87 9.71
CA TRP A 66 8.98 -4.81 9.80
C TRP A 66 8.71 -3.85 10.95
N LEU A 67 7.48 -3.38 11.10
CA LEU A 67 7.11 -2.48 12.20
C LEU A 67 7.26 -3.11 13.59
N ARG A 68 7.19 -4.44 13.71
CA ARG A 68 7.41 -5.16 14.98
C ARG A 68 8.87 -5.48 15.25
N HIS A 69 9.71 -5.48 14.22
CA HIS A 69 11.07 -5.97 14.27
C HIS A 69 12.03 -4.95 13.68
N GLU A 70 12.36 -5.04 12.39
CA GLU A 70 13.45 -4.28 11.75
C GLU A 70 13.28 -2.76 11.80
N LEU A 71 12.04 -2.27 11.83
CA LEU A 71 11.69 -0.84 11.91
C LEU A 71 11.19 -0.44 13.30
N ARG A 72 11.23 -1.33 14.29
CA ARG A 72 10.66 -1.06 15.61
C ARG A 72 11.27 0.16 16.27
N ASP A 73 12.59 0.29 16.22
CA ASP A 73 13.30 1.39 16.89
C ASP A 73 12.99 2.74 16.23
N MET A 74 12.98 2.77 14.90
CA MET A 74 12.56 3.96 14.15
C MET A 74 11.11 4.33 14.47
N LEU A 75 10.23 3.33 14.54
CA LEU A 75 8.82 3.53 14.85
C LEU A 75 8.62 4.11 16.26
N THR A 76 9.28 3.53 17.26
CA THR A 76 9.14 3.97 18.66
C THR A 76 9.75 5.34 18.90
N GLU A 77 10.82 5.69 18.19
CA GLU A 77 11.44 7.02 18.25
C GLU A 77 10.54 8.09 17.62
N GLU A 78 10.12 7.89 16.37
CA GLU A 78 9.29 8.83 15.61
C GLU A 78 7.89 8.97 16.21
N LEU A 79 7.35 7.92 16.82
CA LEU A 79 6.05 7.95 17.47
C LEU A 79 6.12 8.12 18.99
N SER A 80 7.28 8.51 19.53
CA SER A 80 7.45 8.71 20.97
C SER A 80 6.55 9.83 21.51
N PRO A 81 6.07 9.73 22.77
CA PRO A 81 5.23 10.78 23.36
C PRO A 81 5.86 12.17 23.34
N THR A 82 7.18 12.27 23.49
CA THR A 82 7.92 13.54 23.41
C THR A 82 7.89 14.11 22.00
N ARG A 83 8.09 13.26 20.98
CA ARG A 83 8.00 13.66 19.57
C ARG A 83 6.59 14.12 19.21
N GLN A 84 5.57 13.37 19.61
CA GLN A 84 4.17 13.72 19.36
C GLN A 84 3.77 15.04 20.04
N ARG A 85 4.19 15.26 21.30
CA ARG A 85 3.98 16.55 21.98
C ARG A 85 4.66 17.72 21.28
N ARG A 86 5.88 17.53 20.79
CA ARG A 86 6.61 18.57 20.06
C ARG A 86 5.91 18.94 18.75
N LEU A 87 5.37 17.94 18.05
CA LEU A 87 4.66 18.12 16.79
C LEU A 87 3.27 18.77 16.99
N GLY A 88 2.57 18.41 18.06
CA GLY A 88 1.28 19.03 18.42
C GLY A 88 0.08 18.63 17.56
N TYR A 89 0.21 17.65 16.66
CA TYR A 89 -0.89 17.21 15.77
C TYR A 89 -1.71 16.05 16.32
N PHE A 90 -1.11 15.18 17.15
CA PHE A 90 -1.74 13.95 17.62
C PHE A 90 -1.61 13.81 19.13
N GLU A 91 -2.65 13.23 19.74
CA GLU A 91 -2.66 12.93 21.17
C GLU A 91 -1.67 11.80 21.49
N PRO A 92 -0.62 12.06 22.30
CA PRO A 92 0.41 11.06 22.61
C PRO A 92 -0.12 9.75 23.18
N SER A 93 -1.16 9.78 24.02
CA SER A 93 -1.71 8.56 24.63
C SER A 93 -2.38 7.65 23.60
N GLU A 94 -3.08 8.22 22.62
CA GLU A 94 -3.75 7.46 21.57
C GLU A 94 -2.73 6.81 20.62
N VAL A 95 -1.65 7.53 20.28
CA VAL A 95 -0.56 7.00 19.45
C VAL A 95 0.16 5.85 20.16
N ASP A 96 0.47 6.02 21.46
CA ASP A 96 1.10 4.94 22.24
C ASP A 96 0.18 3.72 22.35
N ALA A 97 -1.12 3.91 22.56
CA ALA A 97 -2.07 2.80 22.60
C ALA A 97 -2.07 1.98 21.30
N LEU A 98 -2.06 2.64 20.13
CA LEU A 98 -1.95 1.97 18.83
C LEU A 98 -0.63 1.22 18.69
N LEU A 99 0.47 1.83 19.13
CA LEU A 99 1.81 1.25 19.08
C LEU A 99 1.88 -0.01 19.95
N GLN A 100 1.43 0.05 21.21
CA GLN A 100 1.41 -1.11 22.10
C GLN A 100 0.53 -2.24 21.56
N GLN A 101 -0.65 -1.94 21.04
CA GLN A 101 -1.53 -2.94 20.44
C GLN A 101 -0.85 -3.69 19.28
N HIS A 102 -0.07 -2.99 18.46
CA HIS A 102 0.65 -3.59 17.35
C HIS A 102 1.86 -4.40 17.77
N LEU A 103 2.71 -3.83 18.64
CA LEU A 103 3.96 -4.44 19.07
C LEU A 103 3.74 -5.70 19.93
N THR A 104 2.67 -5.71 20.74
CA THR A 104 2.27 -6.90 21.52
C THR A 104 1.56 -7.96 20.68
N GLY A 105 1.25 -7.67 19.42
CA GLY A 105 0.49 -8.57 18.55
C GLY A 105 -1.01 -8.62 18.85
N ARG A 106 -1.51 -7.82 19.80
CA ARG A 106 -2.93 -7.79 20.19
C ARG A 106 -3.84 -7.39 19.04
N GLN A 107 -3.46 -6.39 18.25
CA GLN A 107 -4.17 -6.00 17.03
C GLN A 107 -3.19 -5.56 15.94
N ASN A 108 -3.51 -5.81 14.68
CA ASN A 108 -2.70 -5.31 13.58
C ASN A 108 -3.04 -3.85 13.25
N GLN A 109 -2.28 -2.91 13.82
CA GLN A 109 -2.34 -1.48 13.49
C GLN A 109 -1.38 -1.03 12.37
N GLU A 110 -0.89 -1.94 11.50
CA GLU A 110 0.09 -1.66 10.44
C GLU A 110 -0.26 -0.41 9.63
N ARG A 111 -1.50 -0.31 9.15
CA ARG A 111 -1.91 0.76 8.22
C ARG A 111 -1.78 2.15 8.83
N ILE A 112 -2.23 2.32 10.08
CA ILE A 112 -2.21 3.63 10.75
C ILE A 112 -0.81 3.97 11.25
N LEU A 113 -0.08 3.00 11.81
CA LEU A 113 1.29 3.21 12.27
C LEU A 113 2.24 3.54 11.12
N TRP A 114 2.08 2.90 9.96
CA TRP A 114 2.83 3.25 8.76
C TRP A 114 2.55 4.69 8.31
N ALA A 115 1.28 5.11 8.30
CA ALA A 115 0.91 6.47 7.94
C ALA A 115 1.49 7.51 8.92
N LEU A 116 1.44 7.25 10.22
CA LEU A 116 2.01 8.12 11.25
C LEU A 116 3.55 8.19 11.13
N LEU A 117 4.21 7.07 10.87
CA LEU A 117 5.65 7.02 10.65
C LEU A 117 6.05 7.85 9.42
N CYS A 118 5.35 7.68 8.28
CA CYS A 118 5.57 8.50 7.09
C CYS A 118 5.35 9.98 7.38
N PHE A 119 4.31 10.35 8.13
CA PHE A 119 4.04 11.73 8.50
C PHE A 119 5.15 12.32 9.37
N SER A 120 5.55 11.64 10.45
CA SER A 120 6.61 12.13 11.34
C SER A 120 7.94 12.28 10.62
N THR A 121 8.26 11.31 9.73
CA THR A 121 9.47 11.35 8.89
C THR A 121 9.42 12.51 7.91
N TRP A 122 8.29 12.73 7.23
CA TRP A 122 8.12 13.86 6.32
C TRP A 122 8.25 15.19 7.07
N HIS A 123 7.62 15.34 8.23
CA HIS A 123 7.71 16.56 9.03
C HIS A 123 9.15 16.87 9.42
N ARG A 124 9.92 15.85 9.85
CA ARG A 124 11.34 15.99 10.20
C ARG A 124 12.21 16.39 9.02
N LEU A 125 11.87 15.95 7.80
CA LEU A 125 12.70 16.19 6.61
C LEU A 125 12.37 17.50 5.89
N TYR A 126 11.15 18.02 6.04
CA TYR A 126 10.64 19.09 5.16
C TYR A 126 9.94 20.24 5.89
N VAL A 127 9.67 20.14 7.19
CA VAL A 127 8.93 21.17 7.96
C VAL A 127 9.76 21.73 9.11
N GLU A 128 10.41 20.86 9.88
CA GLU A 128 11.47 21.25 10.83
C GLU A 128 12.75 21.66 10.10
#